data_AF-A0A818Z0K1-F1
#
_entry.id   AF-A0A818Z0K1-F1
#
_cell.length_a   1.000
_cell.length_b   1.000
_cell.length_c   1.000
_cell.angle_alpha   90.00
_cell.angle_beta   90.00
_cell.angle_gamma   90.00
#
_symmetry.space_group_name_H-M   'P 1'
#
loop_
_entity.id
_entity.type
_entity.pdbx_description
1 polymer ?
#
loop_
_entity_poly.entity_id
_entity_poly.type
_entity_poly.pdbx_seq_one_letter_code
_entity_poly.pdbx_strand_id
1 'polypeptide(L)'
;GTYSGGGYVYEFRGRLSDMKTNLSALHQLDWIDEKTRAVFIQLTLYNPSIQLLTAVTLLAEFLPTSGIYTTARFEPINFYTFQSILQLVCTIIYIFFIIYFIIVEIRLLFELRLKYFHQFWSLIQFGIIGCSLGSIGVYFWRFQETNRISKLFEQTNGYIYINLQLAVYVNDVLTFLLGYCCFFSMIKFVQLFRFNQRVSLFAETLKYCAKELISFSLMFAIVFMAYLCLFYLLFVSKLSSCSSLLETAQMLFEMTLMKFDASQIMAADAFLGPFCFALFIFLVVFVCLSMFVSIISNGFRHAKDNQKEDQIMLSFMLKKFLRWSGLKKLNQEEIQEERDCRMHSQYFDPIENFPDRMDEFLQALNKIYIDQKIELSRLEKAGV
;
A
#
# COMPACT_ATOMS: atom_id res chain seq x y z
N GLY A 1 19.51 -14.51 -13.99
CA GLY A 1 18.58 -15.67 -13.90
C GLY A 1 18.49 -16.18 -12.46
N THR A 2 17.76 -17.26 -12.16
CA THR A 2 17.80 -17.89 -10.81
C THR A 2 18.80 -19.04 -10.81
N TYR A 3 19.82 -18.97 -9.94
CA TYR A 3 20.88 -19.98 -9.84
C TYR A 3 20.76 -20.76 -8.52
N SER A 4 20.95 -22.08 -8.60
CA SER A 4 21.04 -22.94 -7.41
C SER A 4 22.46 -22.95 -6.84
N GLY A 5 22.63 -23.45 -5.62
CA GLY A 5 23.93 -23.51 -4.93
C GLY A 5 24.92 -24.57 -5.44
N GLY A 6 24.83 -24.98 -6.71
CA GLY A 6 25.77 -25.92 -7.34
C GLY A 6 26.85 -25.21 -8.16
N GLY A 7 27.84 -25.96 -8.64
CA GLY A 7 28.87 -25.48 -9.56
C GLY A 7 30.30 -25.85 -9.16
N TYR A 8 31.26 -25.23 -9.83
CA TYR A 8 32.69 -25.37 -9.54
C TYR A 8 33.14 -24.20 -8.68
N VAL A 9 33.88 -24.49 -7.60
CA VAL A 9 34.36 -23.49 -6.64
C VAL A 9 35.87 -23.55 -6.59
N TYR A 10 36.51 -22.39 -6.74
CA TYR A 10 37.94 -22.22 -6.51
C TYR A 10 38.15 -21.21 -5.37
N GLU A 11 38.82 -21.64 -4.31
CA GLU A 11 39.08 -20.78 -3.15
C GLU A 11 40.46 -20.12 -3.27
N PHE A 12 40.47 -18.80 -3.44
CA PHE A 12 41.71 -18.02 -3.40
C PHE A 12 42.25 -17.96 -1.97
N ARG A 13 43.50 -18.43 -1.77
CA ARG A 13 44.19 -18.45 -0.48
C ARG A 13 45.63 -18.00 -0.67
N GLY A 14 46.24 -17.46 0.40
CA GLY A 14 47.67 -17.15 0.44
C GLY A 14 48.04 -15.71 0.07
N ARG A 15 49.27 -15.51 -0.42
CA ARG A 15 49.79 -14.18 -0.78
C ARG A 15 49.25 -13.75 -2.13
N LEU A 16 49.32 -12.44 -2.40
CA LEU A 16 48.92 -11.86 -3.68
C LEU A 16 49.67 -12.49 -4.88
N SER A 17 50.93 -12.89 -4.68
CA SER A 17 51.72 -13.59 -5.71
C SER A 17 51.07 -14.91 -6.12
N ASP A 18 50.67 -15.71 -5.12
CA ASP A 18 50.15 -17.06 -5.32
C ASP A 18 48.76 -16.98 -5.95
N MET A 19 47.94 -16.02 -5.50
CA MET A 19 46.63 -15.74 -6.11
C MET A 19 46.74 -15.33 -7.57
N LYS A 20 47.72 -14.50 -7.94
CA LYS A 20 47.95 -14.12 -9.34
C LYS A 20 48.39 -15.30 -10.20
N THR A 21 49.30 -16.13 -9.70
CA THR A 21 49.74 -17.36 -10.39
C THR A 21 48.56 -18.32 -10.57
N ASN A 22 47.77 -18.54 -9.53
CA ASN A 22 46.58 -19.40 -9.59
C ASN A 22 45.52 -18.87 -10.55
N LEU A 23 45.29 -17.55 -10.55
CA LEU A 23 44.38 -16.91 -11.51
C LEU A 23 44.87 -17.10 -12.96
N SER A 24 46.17 -16.99 -13.20
CA SER A 24 46.74 -17.26 -14.53
C SER A 24 46.59 -18.72 -14.95
N ALA A 25 46.70 -19.66 -14.01
CA ALA A 25 46.46 -21.08 -14.27
C ALA A 25 44.99 -21.36 -14.58
N LEU A 26 44.05 -20.77 -13.84
CA LEU A 26 42.61 -20.87 -14.14
C LEU A 26 42.26 -20.29 -15.52
N HIS A 27 42.93 -19.21 -15.92
CA HIS A 27 42.77 -18.64 -17.24
C HIS A 27 43.32 -19.55 -18.33
N GLN A 28 44.49 -20.16 -18.13
CA GLN A 28 45.07 -21.14 -19.07
C GLN A 28 44.24 -22.42 -19.22
N LEU A 29 43.47 -22.77 -18.19
CA LEU A 29 42.58 -23.94 -18.18
C LEU A 29 41.18 -23.64 -18.73
N ASP A 30 40.93 -22.43 -19.25
CA ASP A 30 39.61 -21.96 -19.69
C ASP A 30 38.52 -22.23 -18.64
N TRP A 31 38.81 -21.93 -17.37
CA TRP A 31 37.86 -22.15 -16.26
C TRP A 31 36.55 -21.39 -16.45
N ILE A 32 36.60 -20.26 -17.17
CA ILE A 32 35.44 -19.52 -17.66
C ILE A 32 35.38 -19.73 -19.16
N ASP A 33 34.36 -20.47 -19.61
CA ASP A 33 34.14 -20.82 -21.02
C ASP A 33 32.83 -20.22 -21.57
N GLU A 34 32.53 -20.46 -22.85
CA GLU A 34 31.29 -19.99 -23.49
C GLU A 34 30.00 -20.58 -22.87
N LYS A 35 30.12 -21.71 -22.15
CA LYS A 35 29.00 -22.37 -21.47
C LYS A 35 28.77 -21.83 -20.08
N THR A 36 29.70 -21.04 -19.55
CA THR A 36 29.57 -20.39 -18.25
C THR A 36 28.41 -19.39 -18.30
N ARG A 37 27.50 -19.47 -17.32
CA ARG A 37 26.29 -18.63 -17.25
C ARG A 37 26.30 -17.61 -16.14
N ALA A 38 27.01 -17.90 -15.05
CA ALA A 38 27.20 -16.97 -13.95
C ALA A 38 28.51 -17.28 -13.23
N VAL A 39 29.22 -16.22 -12.87
CA VAL A 39 30.38 -16.29 -11.99
C VAL A 39 30.07 -15.47 -10.74
N PHE A 40 30.15 -16.13 -9.58
CA PHE A 40 29.99 -15.51 -8.28
C PHE A 40 31.35 -15.32 -7.63
N ILE A 41 31.68 -14.09 -7.27
CA ILE A 41 32.85 -13.75 -6.46
C ILE A 41 32.32 -13.36 -5.08
N GLN A 42 32.62 -14.18 -4.08
CA GLN A 42 32.19 -13.96 -2.72
C GLN A 42 33.39 -13.66 -1.83
N LEU A 43 33.28 -12.61 -1.04
CA LEU A 43 34.31 -12.22 -0.09
C LEU A 43 33.67 -11.64 1.17
N THR A 44 34.35 -11.82 2.29
CA THR A 44 33.90 -11.34 3.59
C THR A 44 34.90 -10.31 4.09
N LEU A 45 34.44 -9.10 4.36
CA LEU A 45 35.23 -8.02 4.92
C LEU A 45 34.88 -7.85 6.40
N TYR A 46 35.86 -7.57 7.24
CA TYR A 46 35.64 -7.23 8.65
C TYR A 46 36.19 -5.84 8.93
N ASN A 47 35.35 -4.96 9.47
CA ASN A 47 35.76 -3.66 9.96
C ASN A 47 35.89 -3.71 11.50
N PRO A 48 37.12 -3.67 12.05
CA PRO A 48 37.34 -3.78 13.49
C PRO A 48 36.86 -2.56 14.28
N SER A 49 36.82 -1.37 13.67
CA SER A 49 36.44 -0.13 14.37
C SER A 49 34.96 -0.10 14.75
N ILE A 50 34.10 -0.64 13.89
CA ILE A 50 32.65 -0.72 14.10
C ILE A 50 32.18 -2.16 14.39
N GLN A 51 33.11 -3.11 14.46
CA GLN A 51 32.85 -4.54 14.74
C GLN A 51 31.80 -5.16 13.82
N LEU A 52 31.86 -4.79 12.53
CA LEU A 52 30.86 -5.19 11.53
C LEU A 52 31.52 -6.08 10.47
N LEU A 53 30.92 -7.23 10.20
CA LEU A 53 31.27 -8.03 9.04
C LEU A 53 30.42 -7.59 7.86
N THR A 54 30.99 -7.59 6.65
CA THR A 54 30.27 -7.28 5.42
C THR A 54 30.47 -8.45 4.46
N ALA A 55 29.38 -9.13 4.13
CA ALA A 55 29.38 -10.12 3.07
C ALA A 55 29.24 -9.41 1.73
N VAL A 56 30.18 -9.64 0.83
CA VAL A 56 30.19 -9.04 -0.51
C VAL A 56 30.01 -10.17 -1.51
N THR A 57 29.00 -10.02 -2.37
CA THR A 57 28.75 -10.92 -3.49
C THR A 57 28.75 -10.11 -4.77
N LEU A 58 29.69 -10.40 -5.66
CA LEU A 58 29.73 -9.88 -7.02
C LEU A 58 29.27 -11.00 -7.96
N LEU A 59 28.34 -10.69 -8.84
CA LEU A 59 27.79 -11.61 -9.82
C LEU A 59 28.04 -11.06 -11.21
N ALA A 60 28.68 -11.85 -12.07
CA ALA A 60 28.76 -11.62 -13.50
C ALA A 60 27.90 -12.67 -14.20
N GLU A 61 26.76 -12.27 -14.76
CA GLU A 61 25.89 -13.11 -15.57
C GLU A 61 26.31 -13.02 -17.05
N PHE A 62 26.51 -14.18 -17.68
CA PHE A 62 26.85 -14.28 -19.09
C PHE A 62 25.60 -14.62 -19.89
N LEU A 63 25.15 -13.69 -20.73
CA LEU A 63 23.97 -13.85 -21.55
C LEU A 63 24.26 -14.78 -22.73
N PRO A 64 23.27 -15.57 -23.18
CA PRO A 64 23.39 -16.38 -24.40
C PRO A 64 23.75 -15.56 -25.65
N THR A 65 23.45 -14.25 -25.64
CA THR A 65 23.76 -13.30 -26.71
C THR A 65 25.17 -12.69 -26.62
N SER A 66 26.07 -13.26 -25.82
CA SER A 66 27.47 -12.83 -25.58
C SER A 66 27.67 -11.55 -24.75
N GLY A 67 26.61 -11.02 -24.12
CA GLY A 67 26.71 -9.91 -23.17
C GLY A 67 27.07 -10.35 -21.75
N ILE A 68 27.66 -9.46 -20.95
CA ILE A 68 27.92 -9.67 -19.52
C ILE A 68 27.13 -8.64 -18.71
N TYR A 69 26.32 -9.11 -17.76
CA TYR A 69 25.59 -8.26 -16.82
C TYR A 69 26.15 -8.43 -15.42
N THR A 70 26.65 -7.34 -14.83
CA THR A 70 27.30 -7.38 -13.51
C THR A 70 26.41 -6.78 -12.44
N THR A 71 26.25 -7.48 -11.32
CA THR A 71 25.56 -6.98 -10.13
C THR A 71 26.47 -7.13 -8.92
N ALA A 72 26.38 -6.17 -7.99
CA ALA A 72 27.16 -6.16 -6.76
C ALA A 72 26.22 -6.00 -5.58
N ARG A 73 26.39 -6.86 -4.56
CA ARG A 73 25.59 -6.86 -3.33
C ARG A 73 26.52 -6.79 -2.13
N PHE A 74 26.27 -5.81 -1.26
CA PHE A 74 27.04 -5.55 -0.05
C PHE A 74 26.12 -5.63 1.15
N GLU A 75 26.34 -6.60 2.03
CA GLU A 75 25.44 -6.89 3.14
C GLU A 75 26.19 -6.82 4.48
N PRO A 76 25.99 -5.74 5.27
CA PRO A 76 26.55 -5.64 6.60
C PRO A 76 25.82 -6.55 7.58
N ILE A 77 26.57 -7.40 8.27
CA ILE A 77 26.10 -8.31 9.31
C ILE A 77 26.78 -7.95 10.63
N ASN A 78 25.95 -7.68 11.63
CA ASN A 78 26.40 -7.53 13.00
C ASN A 78 26.22 -8.87 13.74
N PHE A 79 27.31 -9.49 14.19
CA PHE A 79 27.22 -10.72 14.99
C PHE A 79 27.02 -10.43 16.49
N TYR A 80 27.28 -9.21 16.94
CA TYR A 80 27.11 -8.84 18.34
C TYR A 80 25.64 -8.56 18.63
N THR A 81 25.00 -9.52 19.28
CA THR A 81 23.56 -9.55 19.60
C THR A 81 23.10 -8.33 20.42
N PHE A 82 23.92 -7.89 21.38
CA PHE A 82 23.66 -6.72 22.21
C PHE A 82 24.92 -5.86 22.28
N GLN A 83 24.92 -4.70 21.62
CA GLN A 83 26.04 -3.76 21.69
C GLN A 83 25.94 -2.83 22.91
N SER A 84 24.73 -2.65 23.46
CA SER A 84 24.48 -1.78 24.60
C SER A 84 23.43 -2.36 25.54
N ILE A 85 23.52 -1.99 26.83
CA ILE A 85 22.52 -2.33 27.85
C ILE A 85 21.14 -1.77 27.47
N LEU A 86 21.10 -0.59 26.83
CA LEU A 86 19.86 0.02 26.34
C LEU A 86 19.13 -0.88 25.34
N GLN A 87 19.85 -1.47 24.38
CA GLN A 87 19.25 -2.39 23.41
C GLN A 87 18.63 -3.62 24.10
N LEU A 88 19.30 -4.15 25.13
CA LEU A 88 18.78 -5.27 25.91
C LEU A 88 17.50 -4.87 26.67
N VAL A 89 17.51 -3.72 27.35
CA VAL A 89 16.33 -3.19 28.07
C VAL A 89 15.16 -2.96 27.10
N CYS A 90 15.40 -2.33 25.95
CA CYS A 90 14.37 -2.13 24.92
C CYS A 90 13.81 -3.45 24.39
N THR A 91 14.64 -4.48 24.24
CA THR A 91 14.20 -5.82 23.79
C THR A 91 13.29 -6.48 24.84
N ILE A 92 13.63 -6.38 26.13
CA ILE A 92 12.79 -6.90 27.21
C ILE A 92 11.43 -6.19 27.24
N ILE A 93 11.43 -4.86 27.15
CA ILE A 93 10.21 -4.06 27.10
C ILE A 93 9.36 -4.43 25.88
N TYR A 94 9.98 -4.63 24.72
CA TYR A 94 9.29 -5.04 23.50
C TYR A 94 8.61 -6.40 23.65
N ILE A 95 9.29 -7.40 24.24
CA ILE A 95 8.70 -8.71 24.53
C ILE A 95 7.49 -8.58 25.47
N PHE A 96 7.58 -7.74 26.50
CA PHE A 96 6.46 -7.50 27.42
C PHE A 96 5.24 -6.91 26.69
N PHE A 97 5.45 -5.93 25.80
CA PHE A 97 4.37 -5.37 24.98
C PHE A 97 3.70 -6.39 24.07
N ILE A 98 4.48 -7.29 23.46
CA ILE A 98 3.93 -8.37 22.63
C ILE A 98 3.05 -9.30 23.47
N ILE A 99 3.51 -9.73 24.64
CA ILE A 99 2.72 -10.59 25.54
C ILE A 99 1.42 -9.90 25.94
N TYR A 100 1.48 -8.61 26.31
CA TYR A 100 0.29 -7.82 26.61
C TYR A 100 -0.68 -7.78 25.42
N PHE A 101 -0.20 -7.49 24.21
CA PHE A 101 -1.05 -7.46 23.02
C PHE A 101 -1.64 -8.82 22.67
N ILE A 102 -0.91 -9.92 22.87
CA ILE A 102 -1.45 -11.28 22.69
C ILE A 102 -2.61 -11.54 23.64
N ILE A 103 -2.48 -11.18 24.93
CA ILE A 103 -3.55 -11.40 25.92
C ILE A 103 -4.81 -10.61 25.55
N VAL A 104 -4.64 -9.34 25.13
CA VAL A 104 -5.76 -8.50 24.68
C VAL A 104 -6.43 -9.10 23.44
N GLU A 105 -5.63 -9.52 22.45
CA GLU A 105 -6.18 -10.04 21.19
C GLU A 105 -6.89 -11.37 21.36
N ILE A 106 -6.38 -12.25 22.22
CA ILE A 106 -7.02 -13.53 22.55
C ILE A 106 -8.40 -13.29 23.17
N ARG A 107 -8.53 -12.34 24.11
CA ARG A 107 -9.83 -11.98 24.70
C ARG A 107 -10.81 -11.47 23.64
N LEU A 108 -10.34 -10.58 22.77
CA LEU A 108 -11.12 -10.01 21.68
C LEU A 108 -11.59 -11.09 20.68
N LEU A 109 -10.72 -12.06 20.38
CA LEU A 109 -11.01 -13.18 19.50
C LEU A 109 -12.07 -14.13 20.09
N PHE A 110 -12.04 -14.38 21.40
CA PHE A 110 -13.06 -15.18 22.07
C PHE A 110 -14.45 -14.52 22.04
N GLU A 111 -14.52 -13.19 22.16
CA GLU A 111 -15.78 -12.44 22.09
C GLU A 111 -16.35 -12.37 20.67
N LEU A 112 -15.52 -12.05 19.66
CA LEU A 112 -15.96 -11.77 18.29
C LEU A 112 -15.94 -12.98 17.35
N ARG A 113 -15.26 -14.07 17.71
CA ARG A 113 -15.13 -15.32 16.93
C ARG A 113 -14.84 -15.07 15.44
N LEU A 114 -15.79 -15.38 14.55
CA LEU A 114 -15.62 -15.22 13.09
C LEU A 114 -15.78 -13.77 12.61
N LYS A 115 -16.49 -12.92 13.36
CA LYS A 115 -16.61 -11.49 13.00
C LYS A 115 -15.27 -10.77 13.13
N TYR A 116 -14.36 -11.30 13.93
CA TYR A 116 -13.01 -10.78 14.11
C TYR A 116 -12.25 -10.64 12.79
N PHE A 117 -12.28 -11.66 11.93
CA PHE A 117 -11.55 -11.64 10.65
C PHE A 117 -12.17 -10.71 9.60
N HIS A 118 -13.38 -10.22 9.82
CA HIS A 118 -14.02 -9.22 8.96
C HIS A 118 -13.67 -7.79 9.36
N GLN A 119 -13.15 -7.57 10.56
CA GLN A 119 -12.80 -6.25 11.06
C GLN A 119 -11.37 -5.87 10.63
N PHE A 120 -11.25 -4.87 9.77
CA PHE A 120 -9.97 -4.37 9.24
C PHE A 120 -8.94 -4.08 10.34
N TRP A 121 -9.33 -3.41 11.43
CA TRP A 121 -8.40 -3.06 12.52
C TRP A 121 -7.88 -4.28 13.29
N SER A 122 -8.69 -5.32 13.43
CA SER A 122 -8.30 -6.57 14.07
C SER A 122 -7.32 -7.36 13.20
N LEU A 123 -7.48 -7.31 11.88
CA LEU A 123 -6.50 -7.89 10.94
C LEU A 123 -5.13 -7.22 11.03
N ILE A 124 -5.08 -5.89 11.14
CA ILE A 124 -3.82 -5.15 11.32
C ILE A 124 -3.14 -5.55 12.63
N GLN A 125 -3.90 -5.66 13.72
CA GLN A 125 -3.36 -6.06 15.02
C GLN A 125 -2.85 -7.51 15.03
N PHE A 126 -3.58 -8.42 14.39
CA PHE A 126 -3.12 -9.78 14.14
C PHE A 126 -1.82 -9.81 13.33
N GLY A 127 -1.71 -8.96 12.30
CA GLY A 127 -0.49 -8.80 11.51
C GLY A 127 0.73 -8.37 12.34
N ILE A 128 0.56 -7.40 13.25
CA ILE A 128 1.63 -6.96 14.19
C ILE A 128 2.09 -8.12 15.08
N ILE A 129 1.15 -8.88 15.64
CA ILE A 129 1.47 -10.04 16.49
C ILE A 129 2.16 -11.15 15.68
N GLY A 130 1.66 -11.46 14.49
CA GLY A 130 2.27 -12.45 13.59
C GLY A 130 3.70 -12.09 13.19
N CYS A 131 3.92 -10.86 12.71
CA CYS A 131 5.25 -10.38 12.32
C CYS A 131 6.21 -10.33 13.51
N SER A 132 5.75 -9.92 14.70
CA SER A 132 6.59 -9.84 15.89
C SER A 132 6.99 -11.21 16.43
N LEU A 133 6.08 -12.18 16.48
CA LEU A 133 6.40 -13.57 16.83
C LEU A 133 7.34 -14.21 15.80
N GLY A 134 7.09 -13.98 14.52
CA GLY A 134 7.99 -14.41 13.44
C GLY A 134 9.38 -13.81 13.61
N SER A 135 9.48 -12.51 13.94
CA SER A 135 10.75 -11.83 14.18
C SER A 135 11.52 -12.44 15.34
N ILE A 136 10.85 -12.81 16.44
CA ILE A 136 11.48 -13.50 17.58
C ILE A 136 12.02 -14.87 17.16
N GLY A 137 11.24 -15.65 16.38
CA GLY A 137 11.69 -16.95 15.88
C GLY A 137 12.92 -16.84 14.98
N VAL A 138 12.92 -15.89 14.03
CA VAL A 138 14.06 -15.63 13.15
C VAL A 138 15.26 -15.08 13.91
N TYR A 139 15.04 -14.27 14.95
CA TYR A 139 16.11 -13.79 15.81
C TYR A 139 16.80 -14.93 16.57
N PHE A 140 16.04 -15.91 17.05
CA PHE A 140 16.61 -17.11 17.66
C PHE A 140 17.41 -17.95 16.65
N TRP A 141 16.90 -18.08 15.42
CA TRP A 141 17.64 -18.74 14.34
C TRP A 141 18.95 -18.00 14.02
N ARG A 142 18.92 -16.67 13.91
CA ARG A 142 20.12 -15.84 13.74
C ARG A 142 21.13 -16.09 14.86
N PHE A 143 20.69 -16.16 16.11
CA PHE A 143 21.56 -16.42 17.25
C PHE A 143 22.25 -17.80 17.15
N GLN A 144 21.53 -18.84 16.74
CA GLN A 144 22.12 -20.16 16.50
C GLN A 144 23.17 -20.12 15.39
N GLU A 145 22.88 -19.44 14.29
CA GLU A 145 23.79 -19.35 13.15
C GLU A 145 25.06 -18.55 13.48
N THR A 146 24.94 -17.45 14.22
CA THR A 146 26.08 -16.72 14.77
C THR A 146 26.96 -17.62 15.62
N ASN A 147 26.39 -18.40 16.54
CA ASN A 147 27.16 -19.29 17.40
C ASN A 147 27.87 -20.40 16.60
N ARG A 148 27.25 -20.88 15.52
CA ARG A 148 27.87 -21.85 14.60
C ARG A 148 29.08 -21.24 13.91
N ILE A 149 28.95 -20.03 13.38
CA ILE A 149 30.01 -19.30 12.68
C ILE A 149 31.17 -18.97 13.62
N SER A 150 30.89 -18.48 14.84
CA SER A 150 31.94 -18.18 15.83
C SER A 150 32.75 -19.42 16.20
N LYS A 151 32.10 -20.56 16.44
CA LYS A 151 32.79 -21.84 16.71
C LYS A 151 33.66 -22.29 15.53
N LEU A 152 33.15 -22.15 14.30
CA LEU A 152 33.90 -22.51 13.10
C LEU A 152 35.14 -21.61 12.92
N PHE A 153 35.00 -20.32 13.22
CA PHE A 153 36.10 -19.36 13.18
C PHE A 153 37.18 -19.69 14.21
N GLU A 154 36.79 -20.02 15.44
CA GLU A 154 37.71 -20.44 16.51
C GLU A 154 38.47 -21.73 16.15
N GLN A 155 37.78 -22.75 15.63
CA GLN A 155 38.40 -24.02 15.25
C GLN A 155 39.42 -23.88 14.12
N THR A 156 39.22 -22.89 13.26
CA THR A 156 39.96 -22.74 12.01
C THR A 156 41.01 -21.62 12.06
N ASN A 157 41.08 -20.88 13.17
CA ASN A 157 41.91 -19.67 13.32
C ASN A 157 41.75 -18.67 12.15
N GLY A 158 40.58 -18.64 11.52
CA GLY A 158 40.28 -17.75 10.39
C GLY A 158 40.97 -18.08 9.05
N TYR A 159 41.59 -19.25 8.89
CA TYR A 159 42.30 -19.61 7.65
C TYR A 159 41.42 -20.19 6.53
N ILE A 160 40.14 -20.47 6.79
CA ILE A 160 39.17 -20.97 5.80
C ILE A 160 38.09 -19.93 5.58
N TYR A 161 37.63 -19.81 4.32
CA TYR A 161 36.49 -19.00 3.96
C TYR A 161 35.22 -19.53 4.62
N ILE A 162 34.52 -18.67 5.36
CA ILE A 162 33.24 -19.01 5.98
C ILE A 162 32.12 -18.43 5.11
N ASN A 163 31.25 -19.32 4.63
CA ASN A 163 30.08 -18.90 3.87
C ASN A 163 29.07 -18.20 4.79
N LEU A 164 28.90 -16.89 4.60
CA LEU A 164 27.98 -16.04 5.36
C LEU A 164 26.62 -15.85 4.68
N GLN A 165 26.38 -16.46 3.52
CA GLN A 165 25.16 -16.21 2.73
C GLN A 165 23.88 -16.61 3.49
N LEU A 166 23.94 -17.68 4.28
CA LEU A 166 22.81 -18.08 5.13
C LEU A 166 22.53 -17.03 6.22
N ALA A 167 23.58 -16.48 6.83
CA ALA A 167 23.45 -15.43 7.84
C ALA A 167 22.88 -14.13 7.24
N VAL A 168 23.30 -13.76 6.01
CA VAL A 168 22.70 -12.66 5.24
C VAL A 168 21.21 -12.91 5.04
N TYR A 169 20.84 -14.09 4.55
CA TYR A 169 19.44 -14.43 4.28
C TYR A 169 18.56 -14.33 5.54
N VAL A 170 19.04 -14.87 6.67
CA VAL A 170 18.33 -14.77 7.95
C VAL A 170 18.18 -13.30 8.39
N ASN A 171 19.20 -12.46 8.16
CA ASN A 171 19.14 -11.03 8.46
C ASN A 171 18.15 -10.28 7.55
N ASP A 172 18.09 -10.61 6.26
CA ASP A 172 17.11 -10.05 5.32
C ASP A 172 15.69 -10.37 5.76
N VAL A 173 15.42 -11.64 6.08
CA VAL A 173 14.09 -12.08 6.55
C VAL A 173 13.70 -11.35 7.84
N LEU A 174 14.63 -11.19 8.78
CA LEU A 174 14.40 -10.43 10.01
C LEU A 174 14.07 -8.96 9.69
N THR A 175 14.83 -8.35 8.77
CA THR A 175 14.63 -6.95 8.36
C THR A 175 13.28 -6.76 7.69
N PHE A 176 12.87 -7.68 6.82
CA PHE A 176 11.55 -7.67 6.20
C PHE A 176 10.43 -7.81 7.23
N LEU A 177 10.52 -8.75 8.17
CA LEU A 177 9.51 -8.93 9.23
C LEU A 177 9.38 -7.70 10.13
N LEU A 178 10.51 -7.09 10.52
CA LEU A 178 10.51 -5.84 11.28
C LEU A 178 9.92 -4.69 10.45
N GLY A 179 10.24 -4.61 9.16
CA GLY A 179 9.67 -3.64 8.22
C GLY A 179 8.15 -3.75 8.13
N TYR A 180 7.61 -4.95 7.97
CA TYR A 180 6.16 -5.19 8.00
C TYR A 180 5.55 -4.85 9.36
N CYS A 181 6.23 -5.17 10.47
CA CYS A 181 5.79 -4.79 11.81
C CYS A 181 5.68 -3.26 11.96
N CYS A 182 6.69 -2.51 11.51
CA CYS A 182 6.68 -1.05 11.48
C CYS A 182 5.58 -0.51 10.58
N PHE A 183 5.37 -1.11 9.41
CA PHE A 183 4.31 -0.73 8.47
C PHE A 183 2.91 -0.87 9.10
N PHE A 184 2.59 -2.03 9.68
CA PHE A 184 1.31 -2.22 10.36
C PHE A 184 1.16 -1.32 11.59
N SER A 185 2.25 -1.11 12.34
CA SER A 185 2.26 -0.19 13.48
C SER A 185 1.96 1.24 13.04
N MET A 186 2.49 1.67 11.88
CA MET A 186 2.20 2.99 11.31
C MET A 186 0.72 3.11 10.88
N ILE A 187 0.14 2.08 10.28
CA ILE A 187 -1.31 2.06 9.98
C ILE A 187 -2.13 2.18 11.26
N LYS A 188 -1.74 1.46 12.32
CA LYS A 188 -2.39 1.57 13.63
C LYS A 188 -2.23 2.96 14.25
N PHE A 189 -1.09 3.60 14.05
CA PHE A 189 -0.85 4.98 14.48
C PHE A 189 -1.81 5.96 13.78
N VAL A 190 -2.14 5.75 12.51
CA VAL A 190 -3.18 6.54 11.79
C VAL A 190 -4.55 6.44 12.47
N GLN A 191 -4.88 5.30 13.08
CA GLN A 191 -6.13 5.14 13.84
C GLN A 191 -6.22 6.12 15.01
N LEU A 192 -5.11 6.38 15.70
CA LEU A 192 -5.05 7.31 16.83
C LEU A 192 -5.31 8.75 16.38
N PHE A 193 -4.99 9.13 15.13
CA PHE A 193 -5.30 10.47 14.63
C PHE A 193 -6.78 10.70 14.31
N ARG A 194 -7.64 9.66 14.35
CA ARG A 194 -9.08 9.82 14.13
C ARG A 194 -9.76 10.69 15.19
N PHE A 195 -9.11 10.97 16.33
CA PHE A 195 -9.59 11.97 17.28
C PHE A 195 -9.65 13.38 16.69
N ASN A 196 -8.87 13.68 15.66
CA ASN A 196 -8.98 14.95 14.94
C ASN A 196 -10.17 14.90 13.99
N GLN A 197 -11.12 15.83 14.19
CA GLN A 197 -12.34 15.95 13.41
C GLN A 197 -12.07 16.03 11.88
N ARG A 198 -10.99 16.70 11.47
CA ARG A 198 -10.61 16.82 10.05
C ARG A 198 -10.17 15.48 9.45
N VAL A 199 -9.47 14.66 10.24
CA VAL A 199 -9.00 13.33 9.82
C VAL A 199 -10.15 12.33 9.82
N SER A 200 -11.07 12.41 10.79
CA SER A 200 -12.28 11.58 10.79
C SER A 200 -13.15 11.84 9.58
N LEU A 201 -13.35 13.12 9.20
CA LEU A 201 -14.06 13.48 7.98
C LEU A 201 -13.42 12.78 6.77
N PHE A 202 -12.10 12.89 6.58
CA PHE A 202 -11.42 12.22 5.47
C PHE A 202 -11.62 10.69 5.48
N ALA A 203 -11.53 10.04 6.64
CA ALA A 203 -11.78 8.61 6.77
C ALA A 203 -13.23 8.21 6.41
N GLU A 204 -14.21 9.02 6.80
CA GLU A 204 -15.62 8.82 6.45
C GLU A 204 -15.87 9.01 4.95
N THR A 205 -15.24 10.01 4.33
CA THR A 205 -15.33 10.23 2.88
C THR A 205 -14.83 9.03 2.11
N LEU A 206 -13.66 8.51 2.47
CA LEU A 206 -13.09 7.31 1.86
C LEU A 206 -13.96 6.07 2.11
N LYS A 207 -14.52 5.92 3.32
CA LYS A 207 -15.40 4.79 3.63
C LYS A 207 -16.69 4.83 2.80
N TYR A 208 -17.25 6.02 2.59
CA TYR A 208 -18.46 6.21 1.78
C TYR A 208 -18.19 5.92 0.30
N CYS A 209 -17.15 6.50 -0.29
CA CYS A 209 -16.84 6.31 -1.70
C CYS A 209 -16.08 5.00 -2.00
N ALA A 210 -15.69 4.20 -0.99
CA ALA A 210 -14.90 2.99 -1.16
C ALA A 210 -15.51 2.03 -2.18
N LYS A 211 -16.84 1.83 -2.17
CA LYS A 211 -17.51 0.93 -3.11
C LYS A 211 -17.37 1.41 -4.55
N GLU A 212 -17.63 2.70 -4.79
CA GLU A 212 -17.50 3.32 -6.12
C GLU A 212 -16.04 3.30 -6.59
N LEU A 213 -15.10 3.58 -5.68
CA LEU A 213 -13.67 3.60 -5.96
C LEU A 213 -13.13 2.21 -6.29
N ILE A 214 -13.60 1.15 -5.62
CA ILE A 214 -13.24 -0.24 -5.94
C ILE A 214 -13.79 -0.63 -7.32
N SER A 215 -15.06 -0.34 -7.61
CA SER A 215 -15.66 -0.62 -8.91
C SER A 215 -14.94 0.13 -10.04
N PHE A 216 -14.59 1.40 -9.83
CA PHE A 216 -13.83 2.17 -10.80
C PHE A 216 -12.38 1.69 -10.95
N SER A 217 -11.71 1.33 -9.85
CA SER A 217 -10.36 0.76 -9.86
C SER A 217 -10.29 -0.52 -10.68
N LEU A 218 -11.33 -1.35 -10.66
CA LEU A 218 -11.42 -2.54 -11.53
C LEU A 218 -11.49 -2.16 -13.02
N MET A 219 -12.30 -1.15 -13.38
CA MET A 219 -12.36 -0.66 -14.76
C MET A 219 -11.02 -0.06 -15.20
N PHE A 220 -10.41 0.75 -14.34
CA PHE A 220 -9.07 1.31 -14.55
C PHE A 220 -8.03 0.20 -14.75
N ALA A 221 -8.04 -0.85 -13.92
CA ALA A 221 -7.09 -1.95 -14.00
C ALA A 221 -7.19 -2.69 -15.35
N ILE A 222 -8.39 -2.89 -15.89
CA ILE A 222 -8.58 -3.50 -17.21
C ILE A 222 -7.93 -2.64 -18.31
N VAL A 223 -8.20 -1.33 -18.30
CA VAL A 223 -7.64 -0.40 -19.28
C VAL A 223 -6.12 -0.31 -19.13
N PHE A 224 -5.63 -0.15 -17.90
CA PHE A 224 -4.21 -0.10 -17.59
C PHE A 224 -3.49 -1.38 -18.04
N MET A 225 -4.09 -2.55 -17.82
CA MET A 225 -3.54 -3.83 -18.28
C MET A 225 -3.52 -3.93 -19.80
N ALA A 226 -4.54 -3.43 -20.50
CA ALA A 226 -4.56 -3.38 -21.96
C ALA A 226 -3.39 -2.53 -22.50
N TYR A 227 -3.13 -1.38 -21.89
CA TYR A 227 -1.97 -0.55 -22.23
C TYR A 227 -0.64 -1.22 -21.85
N LEU A 228 -0.58 -1.90 -20.71
CA LEU A 228 0.61 -2.64 -20.30
C LEU A 228 0.98 -3.71 -21.32
N CYS A 229 0.01 -4.49 -21.79
CA CYS A 229 0.22 -5.47 -22.86
C CYS A 229 0.62 -4.79 -24.18
N LEU A 230 -0.03 -3.69 -24.55
CA LEU A 230 0.27 -2.96 -25.78
C LEU A 230 1.70 -2.39 -25.77
N PHE A 231 2.11 -1.70 -24.70
CA PHE A 231 3.44 -1.12 -24.58
C PHE A 231 4.52 -2.19 -24.54
N TYR A 232 4.28 -3.27 -23.78
CA TYR A 232 5.20 -4.40 -23.75
C TYR A 232 5.40 -4.98 -25.16
N LEU A 233 4.33 -5.31 -25.88
CA LEU A 233 4.45 -5.91 -27.21
C LEU A 233 5.09 -4.97 -28.25
N LEU A 234 4.83 -3.67 -28.18
CA LEU A 234 5.38 -2.71 -29.15
C LEU A 234 6.85 -2.35 -28.88
N PHE A 235 7.26 -2.32 -27.61
CA PHE A 235 8.55 -1.73 -27.22
C PHE A 235 9.50 -2.68 -26.48
N VAL A 236 9.16 -3.95 -26.24
CA VAL A 236 10.05 -4.92 -25.57
C VAL A 236 11.43 -5.05 -26.24
N SER A 237 11.49 -4.97 -27.57
CA SER A 237 12.75 -5.08 -28.32
C SER A 237 13.50 -3.74 -28.47
N LYS A 238 12.86 -2.62 -28.12
CA LYS A 238 13.35 -1.25 -28.38
C LYS A 238 13.76 -0.50 -27.11
N LEU A 239 13.09 -0.77 -25.98
CA LEU A 239 13.29 -0.05 -24.72
C LEU A 239 13.64 -1.02 -23.59
N SER A 240 14.68 -0.71 -22.83
CA SER A 240 15.02 -1.46 -21.62
C SER A 240 13.92 -1.38 -20.57
N SER A 241 13.23 -0.24 -20.46
CA SER A 241 12.08 -0.07 -19.56
C SER A 241 10.89 -0.99 -19.89
N CYS A 242 10.88 -1.60 -21.08
CA CYS A 242 9.87 -2.57 -21.49
C CYS A 242 10.38 -4.02 -21.48
N SER A 243 11.53 -4.30 -20.86
CA SER A 243 12.15 -5.63 -20.91
C SER A 243 11.32 -6.71 -20.23
N SER A 244 10.59 -6.34 -19.17
CA SER A 244 9.66 -7.21 -18.44
C SER A 244 8.31 -6.53 -18.24
N LEU A 245 7.27 -7.31 -17.99
CA LEU A 245 5.93 -6.77 -17.69
C LEU A 245 5.95 -5.89 -16.44
N LEU A 246 6.78 -6.21 -15.44
CA LEU A 246 6.88 -5.42 -14.20
C LEU A 246 7.58 -4.08 -14.45
N GLU A 247 8.69 -4.08 -15.20
CA GLU A 247 9.36 -2.84 -15.60
C GLU A 247 8.48 -1.97 -16.49
N THR A 248 7.72 -2.60 -17.40
CA THR A 248 6.72 -1.91 -18.23
C THR A 248 5.62 -1.29 -17.35
N ALA A 249 5.14 -1.99 -16.33
CA ALA A 249 4.19 -1.46 -15.37
C ALA A 249 4.76 -0.22 -14.65
N GLN A 250 6.01 -0.32 -14.19
CA GLN A 250 6.71 0.79 -13.54
C GLN A 250 6.82 1.99 -14.48
N MET A 251 7.22 1.77 -15.73
CA MET A 251 7.29 2.80 -16.76
C MET A 251 5.94 3.49 -16.98
N LEU A 252 4.83 2.72 -17.05
CA LEU A 252 3.48 3.29 -17.18
C LEU A 252 3.03 4.08 -15.94
N PHE A 253 3.42 3.66 -14.73
CA PHE A 253 3.20 4.46 -13.53
C PHE A 253 4.03 5.75 -13.54
N GLU A 254 5.29 5.70 -13.98
CA GLU A 254 6.13 6.89 -14.16
C GLU A 254 5.55 7.87 -15.20
N MET A 255 4.98 7.34 -16.29
CA MET A 255 4.22 8.13 -17.27
C MET A 255 2.97 8.77 -16.67
N THR A 256 2.23 8.04 -15.82
CA THR A 256 1.04 8.56 -15.12
C THR A 256 1.40 9.72 -14.19
N LEU A 257 2.57 9.67 -13.57
CA LEU A 257 3.14 10.75 -12.75
C LEU A 257 3.77 11.88 -13.59
N MET A 258 3.74 11.80 -14.92
CA MET A 258 4.39 12.72 -15.86
C MET A 258 5.90 12.92 -15.60
N LYS A 259 6.58 11.90 -15.08
CA LYS A 259 8.03 11.93 -14.81
C LYS A 259 8.87 11.28 -15.90
N PHE A 260 8.23 10.61 -16.85
CA PHE A 260 8.91 9.83 -17.87
C PHE A 260 9.48 10.71 -19.00
N ASP A 261 10.68 10.38 -19.47
CA ASP A 261 11.34 11.07 -20.57
C ASP A 261 10.76 10.62 -21.93
N ALA A 262 9.86 11.44 -22.47
CA ALA A 262 9.18 11.18 -23.74
C ALA A 262 10.15 10.98 -24.93
N SER A 263 11.40 11.44 -24.84
CA SER A 263 12.39 11.29 -25.91
C SER A 263 12.67 9.82 -26.26
N GLN A 264 12.62 8.93 -25.27
CA GLN A 264 12.91 7.50 -25.47
C GLN A 264 11.82 6.80 -26.29
N ILE A 265 10.55 7.13 -26.04
CA ILE A 265 9.42 6.58 -26.81
C ILE A 265 9.40 7.14 -28.23
N MET A 266 9.70 8.43 -28.39
CA MET A 266 9.78 9.06 -29.71
C MET A 266 10.93 8.48 -30.55
N ALA A 267 12.05 8.13 -29.92
CA ALA A 267 13.18 7.49 -30.59
C ALA A 267 12.88 6.02 -30.99
N ALA A 268 12.04 5.32 -30.24
CA ALA A 268 11.69 3.93 -30.52
C ALA A 268 10.83 3.80 -31.80
N ASP A 269 9.85 4.68 -31.98
CA ASP A 269 9.03 4.71 -33.19
C ASP A 269 8.49 6.12 -33.44
N ALA A 270 8.76 6.67 -34.63
CA ALA A 270 8.43 8.05 -34.97
C ALA A 270 6.93 8.34 -35.02
N PHE A 271 6.09 7.31 -35.25
CA PHE A 271 4.64 7.50 -35.35
C PHE A 271 3.90 6.79 -34.22
N LEU A 272 4.14 5.50 -34.04
CA LEU A 272 3.36 4.70 -33.09
C LEU A 272 3.67 5.05 -31.64
N GLY A 273 4.92 5.45 -31.34
CA GLY A 273 5.35 5.90 -30.02
C GLY A 273 4.57 7.11 -29.52
N PRO A 274 4.68 8.28 -30.19
CA PRO A 274 3.93 9.48 -29.83
C PRO A 274 2.42 9.26 -29.78
N PHE A 275 1.87 8.49 -30.73
CA PHE A 275 0.43 8.20 -30.77
C PHE A 275 -0.03 7.42 -29.54
N CYS A 276 0.60 6.30 -29.22
CA CYS A 276 0.26 5.49 -28.05
C CYS A 276 0.49 6.25 -26.74
N PHE A 277 1.56 7.05 -26.66
CA PHE A 277 1.85 7.89 -25.50
C PHE A 277 0.79 8.98 -25.29
N ALA A 278 0.42 9.72 -26.34
CA ALA A 278 -0.59 10.77 -26.26
C ALA A 278 -1.96 10.20 -25.88
N LEU A 279 -2.33 9.06 -26.48
CA LEU A 279 -3.58 8.37 -26.20
C LEU A 279 -3.61 7.80 -24.76
N PHE A 280 -2.50 7.28 -24.26
CA PHE A 280 -2.36 6.85 -22.87
C PHE A 280 -2.52 8.02 -21.89
N ILE A 281 -1.83 9.15 -22.13
CA ILE A 281 -1.97 10.34 -21.27
C ILE A 281 -3.41 10.84 -21.29
N PHE A 282 -4.02 10.95 -22.46
CA PHE A 282 -5.41 11.40 -22.57
C PHE A 282 -6.36 10.51 -21.77
N LEU A 283 -6.28 9.19 -21.95
CA LEU A 283 -7.22 8.27 -21.33
C LEU A 283 -6.92 8.09 -19.83
N VAL A 284 -5.69 7.74 -19.48
CA VAL A 284 -5.31 7.36 -18.11
C VAL A 284 -5.10 8.58 -17.21
N VAL A 285 -4.42 9.61 -17.69
CA VAL A 285 -4.16 10.80 -16.88
C VAL A 285 -5.38 11.71 -16.88
N PHE A 286 -5.87 12.16 -18.04
CA PHE A 286 -6.98 13.12 -18.05
C PHE A 286 -8.32 12.47 -17.71
N VAL A 287 -8.73 11.39 -18.39
CA VAL A 287 -10.05 10.80 -18.11
C VAL A 287 -10.07 10.07 -16.78
N CYS A 288 -9.16 9.12 -16.54
CA CYS A 288 -9.24 8.29 -15.34
C CYS A 288 -8.92 9.05 -14.04
N LEU A 289 -7.88 9.91 -13.99
CA LEU A 289 -7.60 10.67 -12.76
C LEU A 289 -8.72 11.68 -12.46
N SER A 290 -9.27 12.35 -13.46
CA SER A 290 -10.41 13.25 -13.24
C SER A 290 -11.62 12.51 -12.67
N MET A 291 -11.84 11.26 -13.10
CA MET A 291 -12.92 10.42 -12.57
C MET A 291 -12.66 10.00 -11.13
N PHE A 292 -11.43 9.60 -10.77
CA PHE A 292 -11.05 9.37 -9.35
C PHE A 292 -11.29 10.62 -8.50
N VAL A 293 -10.84 11.79 -8.95
CA VAL A 293 -11.03 13.06 -8.25
C VAL A 293 -12.52 13.38 -8.10
N SER A 294 -13.33 13.13 -9.12
CA SER A 294 -14.78 13.37 -9.09
C SER A 294 -15.48 12.48 -8.04
N ILE A 295 -15.18 11.17 -8.01
CA ILE A 295 -15.74 10.25 -7.00
C ILE A 295 -15.37 10.71 -5.58
N ILE A 296 -14.10 11.06 -5.37
CA ILE A 296 -13.63 11.53 -4.05
C ILE A 296 -14.29 12.87 -3.69
N SER A 297 -14.44 13.80 -4.63
CA SER A 297 -15.10 15.09 -4.40
C SER A 297 -16.57 14.92 -4.02
N ASN A 298 -17.27 14.00 -4.69
CA ASN A 298 -18.66 13.67 -4.36
C ASN A 298 -18.77 13.07 -2.95
N GLY A 299 -17.92 12.09 -2.63
CA GLY A 299 -17.85 11.52 -1.29
C GLY A 299 -17.47 12.54 -0.21
N PHE A 300 -16.61 13.50 -0.55
CA PHE A 300 -16.23 14.61 0.32
C PHE A 300 -17.41 15.52 0.66
N ARG A 301 -18.21 15.89 -0.35
CA ARG A 301 -19.42 16.70 -0.15
C ARG A 301 -20.41 15.97 0.77
N HIS A 302 -20.68 14.70 0.48
CA HIS A 302 -21.61 13.90 1.27
C HIS A 302 -21.19 13.77 2.75
N ALA A 303 -19.92 13.44 3.04
CA ALA A 303 -19.50 13.32 4.44
C ALA A 303 -19.46 14.69 5.15
N LYS A 304 -19.16 15.77 4.43
CA LYS A 304 -19.17 17.12 5.00
C LYS A 304 -20.59 17.53 5.41
N ASP A 305 -21.59 17.17 4.62
CA ASP A 305 -22.98 17.52 4.93
C ASP A 305 -23.51 16.67 6.10
N ASN A 306 -23.22 15.37 6.13
CA ASN A 306 -23.51 14.51 7.31
C ASN A 306 -22.85 15.03 8.59
N GLN A 307 -21.59 15.46 8.52
CA GLN A 307 -20.89 15.98 9.70
C GLN A 307 -21.49 17.30 10.21
N LYS A 308 -21.99 18.16 9.30
CA LYS A 308 -22.72 19.37 9.71
C LYS A 308 -24.02 18.99 10.39
N GLU A 309 -24.78 18.03 9.86
CA GLU A 309 -26.02 17.55 10.48
C GLU A 309 -25.78 16.98 11.89
N ASP A 310 -24.72 16.18 12.08
CA ASP A 310 -24.33 15.64 13.39
C ASP A 310 -23.95 16.74 14.38
N GLN A 311 -23.18 17.76 13.93
CA GLN A 311 -22.83 18.91 14.77
C GLN A 311 -24.07 19.74 15.15
N ILE A 312 -24.97 19.95 14.19
CA ILE A 312 -26.23 20.65 14.40
C ILE A 312 -27.09 19.86 15.41
N MET A 313 -27.26 18.55 15.23
CA MET A 313 -28.01 17.70 16.14
C MET A 313 -27.39 17.66 17.55
N LEU A 314 -26.07 17.55 17.67
CA LEU A 314 -25.37 17.63 18.96
C LEU A 314 -25.59 18.98 19.64
N SER A 315 -25.51 20.09 18.89
CA SER A 315 -25.77 21.42 19.42
C SER A 315 -27.22 21.57 19.89
N PHE A 316 -28.18 20.99 19.18
CA PHE A 316 -29.59 20.95 19.58
C PHE A 316 -29.84 20.07 20.81
N MET A 317 -29.22 18.89 20.89
CA MET A 317 -29.30 18.01 22.07
C MET A 317 -28.66 18.64 23.30
N LEU A 318 -27.49 19.29 23.15
CA LEU A 318 -26.84 20.06 24.21
C LEU A 318 -27.71 21.24 24.64
N LYS A 319 -28.27 22.01 23.70
CA LYS A 319 -29.22 23.10 24.01
C LYS A 319 -30.45 22.58 24.76
N LYS A 320 -31.02 21.44 24.36
CA LYS A 320 -32.16 20.81 25.03
C LYS A 320 -31.81 20.27 26.42
N PHE A 321 -30.62 19.69 26.58
CA PHE A 321 -30.10 19.21 27.86
C PHE A 321 -29.79 20.38 28.82
N LEU A 322 -29.17 21.45 28.34
CA LEU A 322 -28.94 22.70 29.07
C LEU A 322 -30.25 23.38 29.49
N ARG A 323 -31.29 23.28 28.65
CA ARG A 323 -32.65 23.77 28.94
C ARG A 323 -33.36 22.91 29.99
N TRP A 324 -33.12 21.60 29.99
CA TRP A 324 -33.67 20.67 30.97
C TRP A 324 -32.95 20.74 32.33
N SER A 325 -31.63 20.98 32.33
CA SER A 325 -30.83 21.11 33.55
C SER A 325 -30.95 22.49 34.24
N GLY A 326 -31.69 23.43 33.66
CA GLY A 326 -31.98 24.74 34.25
C GLY A 326 -30.77 25.68 34.37
N LEU A 327 -29.61 25.30 33.83
CA LEU A 327 -28.32 25.97 34.03
C LEU A 327 -28.05 27.15 33.07
N LYS A 328 -28.95 27.45 32.13
CA LYS A 328 -28.75 28.54 31.15
C LYS A 328 -29.97 29.45 31.02
N LYS A 329 -29.80 30.72 31.38
CA LYS A 329 -30.71 31.83 31.02
C LYS A 329 -30.34 32.29 29.60
N LEU A 330 -31.30 32.33 28.69
CA LEU A 330 -31.12 32.67 27.27
C LEU A 330 -30.50 34.07 27.07
N ASN A 331 -29.57 34.18 26.13
CA ASN A 331 -29.16 35.47 25.56
C ASN A 331 -30.26 35.98 24.61
N GLN A 332 -30.47 37.30 24.55
CA GLN A 332 -31.53 37.93 23.73
C GLN A 332 -31.41 37.61 22.24
N GLU A 333 -30.21 37.33 21.73
CA GLU A 333 -29.96 36.96 20.33
C GLU A 333 -30.52 35.57 19.98
N GLU A 334 -30.44 34.59 20.89
CA GLU A 334 -30.99 33.23 20.65
C GLU A 334 -32.53 33.23 20.65
N ILE A 335 -33.17 34.17 21.36
CA ILE A 335 -34.64 34.34 21.34
C ILE A 335 -35.08 34.98 20.01
N GLN A 336 -34.25 35.85 19.44
CA GLN A 336 -34.52 36.50 18.16
C GLN A 336 -34.40 35.49 17.00
N GLU A 337 -33.33 34.67 16.98
CA GLU A 337 -33.16 33.58 16.00
C GLU A 337 -34.29 32.54 16.07
N GLU A 338 -34.76 32.16 17.27
CA GLU A 338 -35.92 31.25 17.39
C GLU A 338 -37.23 31.87 16.87
N ARG A 339 -37.41 33.20 16.98
CA ARG A 339 -38.57 33.89 16.40
C ARG A 339 -38.46 33.96 14.88
N ASP A 340 -37.27 34.22 14.36
CA ASP A 340 -37.03 34.32 12.92
C ASP A 340 -37.18 32.95 12.24
N CYS A 341 -36.67 31.87 12.83
CA CYS A 341 -36.88 30.49 12.33
C CYS A 341 -38.36 30.06 12.40
N ARG A 342 -39.10 30.43 13.46
CA ARG A 342 -40.55 30.16 13.54
C ARG A 342 -41.34 30.96 12.52
N MET A 343 -40.98 32.23 12.31
CA MET A 343 -41.59 33.05 11.25
C MET A 343 -41.27 32.47 9.87
N HIS A 344 -40.06 32.01 9.63
CA HIS A 344 -39.69 31.40 8.35
C HIS A 344 -40.47 30.11 8.10
N SER A 345 -40.55 29.19 9.06
CA SER A 345 -41.34 27.95 8.89
C SER A 345 -42.84 28.20 8.77
N GLN A 346 -43.37 29.25 9.41
CA GLN A 346 -44.80 29.54 9.39
C GLN A 346 -45.24 30.27 8.12
N TYR A 347 -44.35 31.04 7.48
CA TYR A 347 -44.69 31.87 6.32
C TYR A 347 -43.98 31.47 5.02
N PHE A 348 -42.75 30.93 5.04
CA PHE A 348 -41.98 30.58 3.85
C PHE A 348 -42.13 29.11 3.41
N ASP A 349 -42.17 28.14 4.33
CA ASP A 349 -42.38 26.71 4.00
C ASP A 349 -43.67 26.44 3.18
N PRO A 350 -44.80 27.14 3.41
CA PRO A 350 -46.00 26.95 2.58
C PRO A 350 -45.87 27.54 1.17
N ILE A 351 -44.98 28.52 0.98
CA ILE A 351 -44.74 29.20 -0.29
C ILE A 351 -43.74 28.40 -1.14
N GLU A 352 -42.68 27.86 -0.53
CA GLU A 352 -41.71 27.00 -1.23
C GLU A 352 -42.31 25.67 -1.68
N ASN A 353 -43.23 25.10 -0.89
CA ASN A 353 -43.94 23.86 -1.25
C ASN A 353 -45.20 24.10 -2.10
N PHE A 354 -45.46 25.34 -2.52
CA PHE A 354 -46.61 25.67 -3.38
C PHE A 354 -46.56 25.02 -4.78
N PRO A 355 -45.41 24.92 -5.47
CA PRO A 355 -45.31 24.23 -6.75
C PRO A 355 -45.66 22.74 -6.62
N ASP A 356 -45.14 22.06 -5.61
CA ASP A 356 -45.39 20.63 -5.39
C ASP A 356 -46.87 20.36 -5.08
N ARG A 357 -47.52 21.22 -4.28
CA ARG A 357 -48.97 21.12 -4.01
C ARG A 357 -49.82 21.45 -5.24
N MET A 358 -49.35 22.34 -6.10
CA MET A 358 -50.01 22.65 -7.38
C MET A 358 -49.94 21.45 -8.33
N ASP A 359 -48.78 20.77 -8.39
CA ASP A 359 -48.60 19.56 -9.18
C ASP A 359 -49.47 18.41 -8.67
N GLU A 360 -49.61 18.24 -7.35
CA GLU A 360 -50.50 17.26 -6.73
C GLU A 360 -51.98 17.53 -7.07
N PHE A 361 -52.38 18.81 -7.04
CA PHE A 361 -53.74 19.23 -7.40
C PHE A 361 -54.03 19.02 -8.89
N LEU A 362 -53.08 19.36 -9.77
CA LEU A 362 -53.20 19.13 -11.21
C LEU A 362 -53.29 17.64 -11.55
N GLN A 363 -52.53 16.79 -10.85
CA GLN A 363 -52.65 15.34 -10.98
C GLN A 363 -54.03 14.83 -10.53
N ALA A 364 -54.57 15.35 -9.43
CA ALA A 364 -55.91 14.98 -8.95
C ALA A 364 -57.01 15.41 -9.95
N LEU A 365 -56.92 16.62 -10.51
CA LEU A 365 -57.85 17.09 -11.54
C LEU A 365 -57.77 16.25 -12.82
N ASN A 366 -56.56 15.92 -13.28
CA ASN A 366 -56.37 15.10 -14.46
C ASN A 366 -56.94 13.68 -14.24
N LYS A 367 -56.78 13.12 -13.04
CA LYS A 367 -57.38 11.83 -12.68
C LYS A 367 -58.91 11.86 -12.73
N ILE A 368 -59.53 12.92 -12.20
CA ILE A 368 -61.00 13.09 -12.24
C ILE A 368 -61.49 13.28 -13.69
N TYR A 369 -60.77 14.06 -14.50
CA TYR A 369 -61.12 14.26 -15.91
C TYR A 369 -61.02 12.95 -16.72
N ILE A 370 -59.98 12.15 -16.46
CA ILE A 370 -59.80 10.83 -17.08
C ILE A 370 -60.91 9.87 -16.62
N ASP A 371 -61.26 9.83 -15.33
CA ASP A 371 -62.34 8.99 -14.83
C ASP A 371 -63.71 9.38 -15.43
N GLN A 372 -64.01 10.67 -15.54
CA GLN A 372 -65.23 11.13 -16.23
C GLN A 372 -65.25 10.75 -17.71
N LYS A 373 -64.11 10.85 -18.41
CA LYS A 373 -63.99 10.43 -19.82
C LYS A 373 -64.15 8.91 -19.98
N ILE A 374 -63.68 8.13 -19.01
CA ILE A 374 -63.86 6.67 -18.97
C ILE A 374 -65.32 6.32 -18.69
N GLU A 375 -66.02 7.04 -17.81
CA GLU A 375 -67.46 6.83 -17.61
C GLU A 375 -68.29 7.22 -18.84
N LEU A 376 -67.99 8.35 -19.48
CA LEU A 376 -68.68 8.79 -20.71
C LEU A 376 -68.48 7.80 -21.86
N SER A 377 -67.27 7.27 -22.03
CA SER A 377 -66.99 6.25 -23.06
C SER A 377 -67.57 4.86 -22.72
N ARG A 378 -67.82 4.55 -21.43
CA ARG A 378 -68.59 3.37 -21.02
C ARG A 378 -70.08 3.54 -21.30
N LEU A 379 -70.62 4.74 -21.13
CA LEU A 379 -72.01 5.07 -21.46
C LEU A 379 -72.26 5.02 -22.98
N GLU A 380 -71.34 5.54 -23.80
CA GLU A 380 -71.43 5.43 -25.27
C GLU A 380 -71.35 3.97 -25.76
N LYS A 381 -70.59 3.10 -25.08
CA LYS A 381 -70.52 1.66 -25.40
C LYS A 381 -71.71 0.85 -24.87
N ALA A 382 -72.50 1.39 -23.95
CA ALA A 382 -73.65 0.71 -23.36
C ALA A 382 -74.96 0.89 -24.14
N GLY A 383 -74.96 1.67 -25.23
CA GLY A 383 -76.06 1.70 -26.20
C GLY A 383 -77.37 2.28 -25.65
N VAL A 384 -77.37 3.57 -25.36
CA VAL A 384 -78.57 4.43 -25.44
C VAL A 384 -78.36 5.44 -26.54
#